data_AF-A0A8T0E8B9-F1
#
_entry.id   AF-A0A8T0E8B9-F1
#
_cell.length_a   1.000
_cell.length_b   1.000
_cell.length_c   1.000
_cell.angle_alpha   90.00
_cell.angle_beta   90.00
_cell.angle_gamma   90.00
#
_symmetry.space_group_name_H-M   'P 1'
#
loop_
_entity.id
_entity.type
_entity.pdbx_description
1 polymer ?
#
loop_
_entity_poly.entity_id
_entity_poly.type
_entity_poly.pdbx_seq_one_letter_code
_entity_poly.pdbx_strand_id
1 'polypeptide(L)'
;MIANDMKTRGTGGSIVNVSSVMGFTVAPSYGVYCASKGAVDQLTRSMAVEFGPYNIRVNSINPTVVRTRMAEKEGLLDKDNEFAQNMIKRTPLRRFADPGDVVNPILFLLSDKAAMITGITVPVDGATPALVTMAPRERVLGLLSNIVKSSCRCPAHSSALYMRGSSAAVPKPVDGKEYAFEMTCSSVRYGPGVTQELGMDLQNMKAKNVLLMTDQNISKLPPVTKALDSLHKFGINYDVFDKVRIEPNNISFEEAISFVKKKNYDAFVAVGGGSVIDTCKAANLYASDPEAEFLDYVNAPIGKGKPVTCDVKPLIAVPTTAGTGSETTGVAIFDHIPLKTKTGIAHRALRPTLGIIDPLHTLHMPGRVAAYSGFDVLCHALESYTAIPFNERTPRPANPVLRPAYQGSNPISDIWSMKALRTIQKYFRRAVKNCDDYEARSEMHLASTFAGIGFGNAGVHLCHGMSYPISGLVKKYKASEYKCDYPIIPHGLSVVITAPAVFNFTAPACPERMDVTNAKREDAGRILAETVKNYMYDLGIENGLDGLGFTSDDIPALVEGTLPQHRVTKLAPREQSKEELAHLFEYSMTVY
;
A
#
# COMPACT_ATOMS: atom_id res chain seq x y z
N MET A 1 24.48 -38.97 -2.86
CA MET A 1 25.57 -39.97 -2.95
C MET A 1 26.51 -39.90 -1.74
N ILE A 2 27.16 -38.76 -1.42
CA ILE A 2 28.10 -38.67 -0.27
C ILE A 2 27.40 -38.57 1.09
N ALA A 3 26.43 -37.66 1.27
CA ALA A 3 25.75 -37.48 2.57
C ALA A 3 25.00 -38.74 3.04
N ASN A 4 24.31 -39.43 2.11
CA ASN A 4 23.65 -40.70 2.41
C ASN A 4 24.65 -41.80 2.79
N ASP A 5 25.79 -41.88 2.12
CA ASP A 5 26.82 -42.85 2.44
C ASP A 5 27.49 -42.57 3.80
N MET A 6 27.74 -41.30 4.15
CA MET A 6 28.17 -40.91 5.50
C MET A 6 27.15 -41.30 6.57
N LYS A 7 25.87 -41.04 6.30
CA LYS A 7 24.74 -41.45 7.16
C LYS A 7 24.69 -42.98 7.32
N THR A 8 24.80 -43.74 6.23
CA THR A 8 24.79 -45.21 6.26
C THR A 8 25.97 -45.78 7.04
N ARG A 9 27.15 -45.15 6.93
CA ARG A 9 28.35 -45.54 7.69
C ARG A 9 28.32 -45.12 9.16
N GLY A 10 27.35 -44.29 9.57
CA GLY A 10 27.25 -43.76 10.94
C GLY A 10 28.38 -42.80 11.31
N THR A 11 29.14 -42.32 10.32
CA THR A 11 30.25 -41.39 10.52
C THR A 11 29.74 -39.99 10.22
N GLY A 12 29.65 -39.13 11.25
CA GLY A 12 29.42 -37.70 11.05
C GLY A 12 30.51 -37.07 10.17
N GLY A 13 30.39 -35.77 9.87
CA GLY A 13 31.45 -35.07 9.15
C GLY A 13 31.02 -33.73 8.57
N SER A 14 31.73 -33.28 7.55
CA SER A 14 31.51 -31.97 6.93
C SER A 14 31.55 -32.06 5.42
N ILE A 15 30.58 -31.41 4.77
CA ILE A 15 30.47 -31.26 3.33
C ILE A 15 30.53 -29.77 3.02
N VAL A 16 31.39 -29.38 2.08
CA VAL A 16 31.46 -28.00 1.59
C VAL A 16 31.21 -27.99 0.08
N ASN A 17 30.08 -27.41 -0.32
CA ASN A 17 29.73 -27.21 -1.71
C ASN A 17 30.44 -25.97 -2.27
N VAL A 18 30.89 -26.04 -3.53
CA VAL A 18 31.50 -24.89 -4.23
C VAL A 18 30.47 -24.27 -5.18
N SER A 19 29.91 -23.13 -4.74
CA SER A 19 28.92 -22.36 -5.48
C SER A 19 29.59 -21.17 -6.19
N SER A 20 28.96 -20.00 -6.24
CA SER A 20 29.50 -18.78 -6.84
C SER A 20 28.82 -17.55 -6.24
N VAL A 21 29.49 -16.39 -6.27
CA VAL A 21 28.86 -15.09 -5.98
C VAL A 21 27.64 -14.81 -6.86
N MET A 22 27.56 -15.44 -8.04
CA MET A 22 26.41 -15.36 -8.94
C MET A 22 25.16 -16.07 -8.39
N GLY A 23 25.26 -16.78 -7.25
CA GLY A 23 24.09 -17.24 -6.49
C GLY A 23 23.34 -16.12 -5.76
N PHE A 24 24.02 -14.98 -5.51
CA PHE A 24 23.45 -13.80 -4.82
C PHE A 24 23.29 -12.59 -5.74
N THR A 25 23.91 -12.62 -6.91
CA THR A 25 24.02 -11.47 -7.81
C THR A 25 23.65 -11.88 -9.23
N VAL A 26 23.36 -10.90 -10.08
CA VAL A 26 22.93 -11.11 -11.46
C VAL A 26 23.88 -10.45 -12.44
N ALA A 27 24.11 -11.10 -13.58
CA ALA A 27 24.82 -10.55 -14.73
C ALA A 27 24.02 -10.82 -16.01
N PRO A 28 23.96 -9.89 -16.97
CA PRO A 28 23.30 -10.11 -18.25
C PRO A 28 23.82 -11.39 -18.93
N SER A 29 22.92 -12.20 -19.48
CA SER A 29 23.24 -13.46 -20.17
C SER A 29 23.73 -14.63 -19.28
N TYR A 30 23.76 -14.49 -17.95
CA TYR A 30 24.14 -15.56 -17.01
C TYR A 30 22.96 -16.19 -16.27
N GLY A 31 21.71 -16.00 -16.73
CA GLY A 31 20.49 -16.40 -16.00
C GLY A 31 20.46 -17.87 -15.55
N VAL A 32 20.83 -18.81 -16.44
CA VAL A 32 20.90 -20.25 -16.11
C VAL A 32 22.01 -20.52 -15.08
N TYR A 33 23.16 -19.89 -15.24
CA TYR A 33 24.28 -20.02 -14.30
C TYR A 33 23.91 -19.49 -12.92
N CYS A 34 23.37 -18.27 -12.83
CA CYS A 34 22.87 -17.68 -11.59
C CYS A 34 21.82 -18.58 -10.91
N ALA A 35 20.83 -19.07 -11.66
CA ALA A 35 19.81 -19.97 -11.14
C ALA A 35 20.41 -21.27 -10.60
N SER A 36 21.34 -21.89 -11.33
CA SER A 36 22.01 -23.13 -10.88
C SER A 36 22.82 -22.93 -9.60
N LYS A 37 23.51 -21.79 -9.45
CA LYS A 37 24.31 -21.49 -8.26
C LYS A 37 23.42 -21.12 -7.06
N GLY A 38 22.33 -20.38 -7.27
CA GLY A 38 21.30 -20.17 -6.25
C GLY A 38 20.65 -21.49 -5.78
N ALA A 39 20.46 -22.45 -6.70
CA ALA A 39 19.96 -23.78 -6.34
C ALA A 39 20.95 -24.57 -5.47
N VAL A 40 22.27 -24.48 -5.72
CA VAL A 40 23.30 -25.09 -4.85
C VAL A 40 23.27 -24.47 -3.45
N ASP A 41 23.08 -23.16 -3.34
CA ASP A 41 23.00 -22.47 -2.05
C ASP A 41 21.75 -22.89 -1.25
N GLN A 42 20.60 -23.02 -1.92
CA GLN A 42 19.37 -23.52 -1.30
C GLN A 42 19.47 -24.99 -0.92
N LEU A 43 20.05 -25.82 -1.79
CA LEU A 43 20.30 -27.24 -1.51
C LEU A 43 21.20 -27.42 -0.29
N THR A 44 22.23 -26.58 -0.14
CA THR A 44 23.12 -26.57 1.03
C THR A 44 22.33 -26.37 2.33
N ARG A 45 21.41 -25.40 2.36
CA ARG A 45 20.55 -25.13 3.53
C ARG A 45 19.62 -26.31 3.82
N SER A 46 18.99 -26.89 2.79
CA SER A 46 18.13 -28.05 2.94
C SER A 46 18.89 -29.26 3.49
N MET A 47 20.07 -29.56 2.92
CA MET A 47 20.92 -30.66 3.38
C MET A 47 21.43 -30.44 4.82
N ALA A 48 21.74 -29.21 5.22
CA ALA A 48 22.17 -28.92 6.59
C ALA A 48 21.10 -29.28 7.62
N VAL A 49 19.82 -29.02 7.31
CA VAL A 49 18.68 -29.39 8.16
C VAL A 49 18.45 -30.90 8.13
N GLU A 50 18.46 -31.51 6.94
CA GLU A 50 18.17 -32.93 6.76
C GLU A 50 19.23 -33.84 7.39
N PHE A 51 20.51 -33.48 7.25
CA PHE A 51 21.63 -34.32 7.69
C PHE A 51 22.20 -33.93 9.06
N GLY A 52 21.77 -32.81 9.64
CA GLY A 52 22.15 -32.36 10.98
C GLY A 52 21.96 -33.41 12.08
N PRO A 53 20.82 -34.14 12.15
CA PRO A 53 20.61 -35.21 13.13
C PRO A 53 21.63 -36.35 13.06
N TYR A 54 22.36 -36.50 11.95
CA TYR A 54 23.42 -37.50 11.75
C TYR A 54 24.82 -36.94 12.01
N ASN A 55 24.92 -35.75 12.64
CA ASN A 55 26.18 -35.04 12.87
C ASN A 55 26.97 -34.75 11.58
N ILE A 56 26.25 -34.46 10.49
CA ILE A 56 26.83 -34.07 9.20
C ILE A 56 26.53 -32.60 8.95
N ARG A 57 27.57 -31.79 8.85
CA ARG A 57 27.50 -30.36 8.54
C ARG A 57 27.56 -30.16 7.04
N VAL A 58 26.75 -29.25 6.51
CA VAL A 58 26.74 -28.94 5.08
C VAL A 58 26.78 -27.44 4.91
N ASN A 59 27.85 -26.95 4.29
CA ASN A 59 28.08 -25.53 4.03
C ASN A 59 28.38 -25.31 2.56
N SER A 60 28.40 -24.06 2.13
CA SER A 60 28.87 -23.69 0.81
C SER A 60 29.80 -22.50 0.87
N ILE A 61 30.70 -22.43 -0.10
CA ILE A 61 31.51 -21.25 -0.38
C ILE A 61 31.14 -20.70 -1.75
N ASN A 62 31.23 -19.38 -1.92
CA ASN A 62 30.79 -18.66 -3.10
C ASN A 62 31.93 -17.79 -3.63
N PRO A 63 32.86 -18.36 -4.43
CA PRO A 63 33.98 -17.60 -4.97
C PRO A 63 33.57 -16.57 -6.02
N THR A 64 34.32 -15.48 -6.08
CA THR A 64 34.45 -14.63 -7.27
C THR A 64 35.39 -15.28 -8.30
N VAL A 65 35.83 -14.53 -9.31
CA VAL A 65 36.86 -14.99 -10.26
C VAL A 65 38.13 -15.38 -9.50
N VAL A 66 38.61 -16.60 -9.74
CA VAL A 66 39.83 -17.18 -9.13
C VAL A 66 40.87 -17.42 -10.23
N ARG A 67 42.12 -17.06 -9.97
CA ARG A 67 43.29 -17.28 -10.84
C ARG A 67 43.57 -18.77 -11.02
N THR A 68 42.81 -19.39 -11.91
CA THR A 68 42.88 -20.80 -12.29
C THR A 68 43.08 -20.93 -13.78
N ARG A 69 43.45 -22.12 -14.27
CA ARG A 69 43.54 -22.41 -15.71
C ARG A 69 42.23 -22.12 -16.47
N MET A 70 41.09 -22.18 -15.78
CA MET A 70 39.80 -21.81 -16.37
C MET A 70 39.73 -20.31 -16.63
N ALA A 71 40.07 -19.47 -15.64
CA ALA A 71 40.10 -18.02 -15.83
C ALA A 71 41.14 -17.59 -16.88
N GLU A 72 42.26 -18.32 -16.98
CA GLU A 72 43.26 -18.12 -18.04
C GLU A 72 42.68 -18.42 -19.43
N LYS A 73 42.01 -19.57 -19.61
CA LYS A 73 41.39 -19.94 -20.89
C LYS A 73 40.26 -19.00 -21.33
N GLU A 74 39.54 -18.42 -20.38
CA GLU A 74 38.49 -17.42 -20.64
C GLU A 74 39.08 -16.02 -20.92
N GLY A 75 40.40 -15.87 -21.01
CA GLY A 75 41.08 -14.60 -21.26
C GLY A 75 40.96 -13.60 -20.11
N LEU A 76 40.43 -13.99 -18.95
CA LEU A 76 40.22 -13.11 -17.80
C LEU A 76 41.51 -12.72 -17.09
N LEU A 77 42.61 -13.42 -17.37
CA LEU A 77 43.93 -13.12 -16.80
C LEU A 77 44.81 -12.28 -17.74
N ASP A 78 44.32 -11.98 -18.95
CA ASP A 78 45.03 -11.17 -19.93
C ASP A 78 45.10 -9.71 -19.47
N LYS A 79 46.29 -9.11 -19.55
CA LYS A 79 46.51 -7.74 -19.07
C LYS A 79 45.66 -6.72 -19.82
N ASP A 80 45.40 -6.98 -21.10
CA ASP A 80 44.67 -6.08 -22.00
C ASP A 80 43.15 -6.31 -22.00
N ASN A 81 42.65 -7.26 -21.20
CA ASN A 81 41.22 -7.51 -21.08
C ASN A 81 40.54 -6.42 -20.22
N GLU A 82 39.95 -5.42 -20.88
CA GLU A 82 39.28 -4.29 -20.21
C GLU A 82 38.15 -4.73 -19.26
N PHE A 83 37.43 -5.80 -19.59
CA PHE A 83 36.37 -6.34 -18.74
C PHE A 83 36.95 -6.87 -17.42
N ALA A 84 38.03 -7.65 -17.49
CA ALA A 84 38.73 -8.15 -16.32
C ALA A 84 39.32 -7.00 -15.47
N GLN A 85 39.92 -5.99 -16.10
CA GLN A 85 40.45 -4.81 -15.39
C GLN A 85 39.35 -4.02 -14.67
N ASN A 86 38.19 -3.85 -15.30
CA ASN A 86 37.04 -3.20 -14.66
C ASN A 86 36.50 -4.01 -13.47
N MET A 87 36.47 -5.35 -13.56
CA MET A 87 36.12 -6.20 -12.43
C MET A 87 37.10 -6.03 -11.27
N ILE A 88 38.42 -6.09 -11.53
CA ILE A 88 39.45 -5.87 -10.52
C ILE A 88 39.31 -4.48 -9.87
N LYS A 89 39.02 -3.44 -10.66
CA LYS A 89 38.76 -2.07 -10.18
C LYS A 89 37.49 -1.97 -9.33
N ARG A 90 36.52 -2.85 -9.52
CA ARG A 90 35.29 -2.92 -8.71
C ARG A 90 35.37 -3.93 -7.57
N THR A 91 36.46 -4.66 -7.41
CA THR A 91 36.69 -5.49 -6.22
C THR A 91 37.44 -4.66 -5.19
N PRO A 92 36.90 -4.45 -3.96
CA PRO A 92 37.57 -3.68 -2.92
C PRO A 92 39.00 -4.13 -2.59
N LEU A 93 39.29 -5.44 -2.64
CA LEU A 93 40.63 -5.99 -2.46
C LEU A 93 41.57 -5.82 -3.69
N ARG A 94 41.09 -5.21 -4.78
CA ARG A 94 41.86 -4.84 -5.99
C ARG A 94 42.62 -6.00 -6.66
N ARG A 95 42.12 -7.22 -6.50
CA ARG A 95 42.64 -8.42 -7.17
C ARG A 95 41.55 -9.48 -7.32
N PHE A 96 41.73 -10.36 -8.30
CA PHE A 96 41.04 -11.66 -8.30
C PHE A 96 41.60 -12.57 -7.21
N ALA A 97 40.76 -13.50 -6.76
CA ALA A 97 41.14 -14.47 -5.75
C ALA A 97 42.23 -15.40 -6.28
N ASP A 98 43.13 -15.82 -5.41
CA ASP A 98 44.07 -16.90 -5.64
C ASP A 98 43.45 -18.22 -5.14
N PRO A 99 43.89 -19.39 -5.62
CA PRO A 99 43.37 -20.68 -5.15
C PRO A 99 43.40 -20.82 -3.62
N GLY A 100 44.42 -20.27 -2.96
CA GLY A 100 44.53 -20.27 -1.50
C GLY A 100 43.40 -19.54 -0.79
N ASP A 101 42.86 -18.45 -1.38
CA ASP A 101 41.74 -17.70 -0.80
C ASP A 101 40.45 -18.54 -0.75
N VAL A 102 40.32 -19.53 -1.64
CA VAL A 102 39.17 -20.44 -1.72
C VAL A 102 39.39 -21.70 -0.90
N VAL A 103 40.60 -22.27 -0.96
CA VAL A 103 40.95 -23.50 -0.25
C VAL A 103 40.93 -23.29 1.27
N ASN A 104 41.44 -22.17 1.77
CA ASN A 104 41.53 -21.95 3.22
C ASN A 104 40.16 -21.91 3.93
N PRO A 105 39.13 -21.20 3.42
CA PRO A 105 37.77 -21.29 3.95
C PRO A 105 37.16 -22.69 3.87
N ILE A 106 37.41 -23.44 2.79
CA ILE A 106 36.96 -24.84 2.68
C ILE A 106 37.59 -25.67 3.81
N LEU A 107 38.91 -25.58 3.99
CA LEU A 107 39.61 -26.32 5.05
C LEU A 107 39.09 -25.95 6.44
N PHE A 108 38.84 -24.66 6.68
CA PHE A 108 38.23 -24.21 7.94
C PHE A 108 36.85 -24.86 8.17
N LEU A 109 35.96 -24.81 7.17
CA LEU A 109 34.61 -25.37 7.25
C LEU A 109 34.62 -26.91 7.35
N LEU A 110 35.61 -27.57 6.76
CA LEU A 110 35.80 -29.01 6.89
C LEU A 110 36.36 -29.40 8.27
N SER A 111 37.13 -28.54 8.92
CA SER A 111 37.73 -28.81 10.22
C SER A 111 36.74 -28.73 11.40
N ASP A 112 37.16 -29.27 12.54
CA ASP A 112 36.42 -29.20 13.81
C ASP A 112 36.33 -27.78 14.39
N LYS A 113 37.15 -26.85 13.89
CA LYS A 113 37.04 -25.43 14.28
C LYS A 113 35.71 -24.80 13.85
N ALA A 114 35.00 -25.43 12.91
CA ALA A 114 33.69 -25.03 12.43
C ALA A 114 32.57 -25.97 12.92
N ALA A 115 32.75 -26.68 14.04
CA ALA A 115 31.82 -27.72 14.51
C ALA A 115 30.37 -27.26 14.72
N MET A 116 30.12 -25.97 14.96
CA MET A 116 28.76 -25.40 15.08
C MET A 116 28.32 -24.57 13.86
N ILE A 117 29.05 -24.66 12.74
CA ILE A 117 28.74 -23.93 11.51
C ILE A 117 28.20 -24.94 10.48
N THR A 118 26.90 -24.84 10.18
CA THR A 118 26.19 -25.62 9.16
C THR A 118 25.11 -24.76 8.51
N GLY A 119 24.82 -24.99 7.23
CA GLY A 119 23.81 -24.27 6.44
C GLY A 119 24.23 -22.87 5.99
N ILE A 120 25.46 -22.44 6.25
CA ILE A 120 25.93 -21.12 5.81
C ILE A 120 26.46 -21.16 4.38
N THR A 121 26.31 -20.03 3.69
CA THR A 121 26.89 -19.74 2.39
C THR A 121 27.92 -18.62 2.55
N VAL A 122 29.20 -18.90 2.34
CA VAL A 122 30.30 -17.98 2.63
C VAL A 122 30.83 -17.33 1.35
N PRO A 123 30.64 -16.02 1.14
CA PRO A 123 31.25 -15.32 0.02
C PRO A 123 32.78 -15.27 0.13
N VAL A 124 33.47 -15.63 -0.96
CA VAL A 124 34.93 -15.52 -1.09
C VAL A 124 35.23 -14.62 -2.29
N ASP A 125 35.01 -13.33 -2.08
CA ASP A 125 34.78 -12.42 -3.21
C ASP A 125 35.44 -11.04 -3.11
N GLY A 126 36.22 -10.80 -2.05
CA GLY A 126 36.88 -9.52 -1.80
C GLY A 126 35.93 -8.33 -1.68
N ALA A 127 34.66 -8.57 -1.30
CA ALA A 127 33.56 -7.62 -1.20
C ALA A 127 33.03 -7.08 -2.55
N THR A 128 33.16 -7.87 -3.62
CA THR A 128 32.65 -7.50 -4.95
C THR A 128 31.14 -7.16 -4.97
N PRO A 129 30.24 -7.88 -4.28
CA PRO A 129 28.80 -7.52 -4.22
C PRO A 129 28.51 -6.23 -3.44
N ALA A 130 29.39 -5.84 -2.50
CA ALA A 130 29.16 -4.68 -1.63
C ALA A 130 29.25 -3.34 -2.38
N LEU A 131 29.86 -3.30 -3.57
CA LEU A 131 30.02 -2.08 -4.35
C LEU A 131 28.75 -1.60 -5.08
N VAL A 132 27.67 -2.40 -5.07
CA VAL A 132 26.34 -1.90 -5.48
C VAL A 132 25.74 -0.99 -4.40
N THR A 133 26.27 -1.00 -3.16
CA THR A 133 25.66 -0.30 -2.00
C THR A 133 26.67 0.30 -1.00
N MET A 134 27.83 0.84 -1.42
CA MET A 134 28.70 1.55 -0.47
C MET A 134 28.35 3.04 -0.36
N ALA A 135 27.81 3.41 0.79
CA ALA A 135 27.74 4.80 1.25
C ALA A 135 29.15 5.35 1.59
N PRO A 136 29.37 6.67 1.57
CA PRO A 136 30.68 7.29 1.79
C PRO A 136 31.32 6.88 3.13
N ARG A 137 32.66 6.81 3.14
CA ARG A 137 33.52 6.38 4.28
C ARG A 137 33.18 7.04 5.63
N GLU A 138 32.63 8.25 5.61
CA GLU A 138 32.14 8.99 6.80
C GLU A 138 30.95 8.30 7.49
N ARG A 139 30.03 7.67 6.74
CA ARG A 139 28.89 6.95 7.34
C ARG A 139 29.31 5.67 8.05
N VAL A 140 30.37 5.01 7.60
CA VAL A 140 30.88 3.77 8.23
C VAL A 140 31.55 4.07 9.56
N LEU A 141 32.33 5.16 9.64
CA LEU A 141 32.91 5.64 10.90
C LEU A 141 31.82 6.12 11.86
N GLY A 142 30.80 6.82 11.36
CA GLY A 142 29.61 7.19 12.15
C GLY A 142 28.86 5.99 12.72
N LEU A 143 28.63 4.95 11.90
CA LEU A 143 27.95 3.72 12.33
C LEU A 143 28.78 2.92 13.35
N LEU A 144 30.09 2.77 13.13
CA LEU A 144 30.99 2.09 14.05
C LEU A 144 31.08 2.82 15.40
N SER A 145 31.09 4.15 15.39
CA SER A 145 31.05 4.96 16.62
C SER A 145 29.74 4.77 17.41
N ASN A 146 28.62 4.54 16.71
CA ASN A 146 27.32 4.27 17.33
C ASN A 146 27.23 2.84 17.85
N ILE A 147 27.74 1.84 17.12
CA ILE A 147 27.72 0.43 17.54
C ILE A 147 28.63 0.19 18.77
N VAL A 148 29.81 0.82 18.83
CA VAL A 148 30.68 0.79 20.02
C VAL A 148 30.01 1.47 21.23
N LYS A 149 29.15 2.47 21.01
CA LYS A 149 28.32 3.07 22.06
C LYS A 149 27.12 2.22 22.47
N SER A 150 26.69 1.28 21.63
CA SER A 150 25.47 0.47 21.82
C SER A 150 25.71 -0.98 22.26
N SER A 151 26.97 -1.43 22.42
CA SER A 151 27.27 -2.77 22.91
C SER A 151 27.07 -2.89 24.43
N CYS A 152 25.96 -3.52 24.80
CA CYS A 152 25.46 -4.01 26.10
C CYS A 152 26.40 -3.98 27.32
N ARG A 153 25.95 -3.32 28.40
CA ARG A 153 26.31 -3.66 29.79
C ARG A 153 25.19 -4.51 30.40
N CYS A 154 25.49 -5.78 30.67
CA CYS A 154 24.63 -6.70 31.41
C CYS A 154 24.67 -6.36 32.93
N PRO A 155 23.56 -6.49 33.70
CA PRO A 155 23.48 -6.03 35.10
C PRO A 155 24.22 -6.88 36.15
N ALA A 156 25.10 -7.82 35.77
CA ALA A 156 25.59 -8.83 36.71
C ALA A 156 26.81 -8.44 37.57
N HIS A 157 27.50 -7.31 37.32
CA HIS A 157 28.67 -6.93 38.15
C HIS A 157 28.60 -5.49 38.64
N SER A 158 28.42 -5.39 39.96
CA SER A 158 28.46 -4.21 40.80
C SER A 158 29.88 -3.63 40.89
N SER A 159 29.98 -2.30 40.91
CA SER A 159 30.49 -1.49 42.04
C SER A 159 31.10 -0.15 41.59
N ALA A 160 30.65 0.90 42.28
CA ALA A 160 31.28 2.19 42.54
C ALA A 160 32.05 2.89 41.40
N LEU A 161 31.48 3.97 40.87
CA LEU A 161 31.98 5.34 41.10
C LEU A 161 31.09 6.37 40.41
N TYR A 162 30.76 7.40 41.17
CA TYR A 162 30.08 8.63 40.75
C TYR A 162 30.66 9.20 39.45
N MET A 163 29.79 9.69 38.55
CA MET A 163 29.92 11.00 37.88
C MET A 163 28.66 11.30 37.04
N ARG A 164 27.88 12.26 37.55
CA ARG A 164 26.97 13.21 36.89
C ARG A 164 26.16 12.72 35.69
N GLY A 165 24.86 12.55 35.95
CA GLY A 165 23.84 12.42 34.92
C GLY A 165 23.77 13.64 34.00
N SER A 166 23.79 13.38 32.70
CA SER A 166 22.98 14.11 31.76
C SER A 166 21.92 13.12 31.28
N SER A 167 20.71 13.25 31.82
CA SER A 167 19.55 12.61 31.23
C SER A 167 19.36 13.24 29.85
N ALA A 168 19.70 12.51 28.79
CA ALA A 168 19.06 12.76 27.51
C ALA A 168 17.56 12.53 27.75
N ALA A 169 16.85 13.64 27.94
CA ALA A 169 15.42 13.64 28.13
C ALA A 169 14.79 12.86 26.96
N VAL A 170 13.90 11.93 27.28
CA VAL A 170 12.84 11.55 26.33
C VAL A 170 12.27 12.86 25.81
N PRO A 171 12.20 13.11 24.49
CA PRO A 171 11.61 14.33 23.96
C PRO A 171 10.27 14.51 24.63
N LYS A 172 10.13 15.55 25.47
CA LYS A 172 8.83 15.87 26.04
C LYS A 172 7.92 16.18 24.86
N PRO A 173 6.70 15.63 24.80
CA PRO A 173 5.74 16.01 23.79
C PRO A 173 5.67 17.54 23.73
N VAL A 174 5.87 18.12 22.55
CA VAL A 174 5.65 19.56 22.33
C VAL A 174 4.20 19.82 22.69
N ASP A 175 3.94 20.88 23.45
CA ASP A 175 2.64 21.12 24.04
C ASP A 175 1.53 21.16 22.97
N GLY A 176 0.47 20.39 23.17
CA GLY A 176 -0.66 20.26 22.24
C GLY A 176 -0.45 19.41 20.97
N LYS A 177 0.76 19.00 20.59
CA LYS A 177 0.99 18.13 19.41
C LYS A 177 0.79 16.64 19.72
N GLU A 178 0.33 15.88 18.73
CA GLU A 178 0.20 14.42 18.85
C GLU A 178 1.57 13.74 18.94
N TYR A 179 1.65 12.63 19.69
CA TYR A 179 2.88 11.83 19.84
C TYR A 179 2.65 10.35 19.51
N ALA A 180 1.41 9.94 19.29
CA ALA A 180 1.03 8.57 18.97
C ALA A 180 -0.01 8.51 17.85
N PHE A 181 0.01 7.43 17.09
CA PHE A 181 -1.02 7.08 16.11
C PHE A 181 -1.48 5.65 16.35
N GLU A 182 -2.68 5.33 15.88
CA GLU A 182 -3.32 4.04 16.04
C GLU A 182 -3.66 3.46 14.67
N MET A 183 -3.04 2.32 14.33
CA MET A 183 -3.35 1.60 13.10
C MET A 183 -4.52 0.66 13.34
N THR A 184 -5.53 0.78 12.50
CA THR A 184 -6.71 -0.09 12.52
C THR A 184 -7.11 -0.43 11.09
N CYS A 185 -7.40 -1.70 10.84
CA CYS A 185 -7.73 -2.23 9.51
C CYS A 185 -8.68 -3.41 9.65
N SER A 186 -9.55 -3.60 8.66
CA SER A 186 -10.34 -4.82 8.48
C SER A 186 -9.44 -6.04 8.30
N SER A 187 -9.95 -7.23 8.64
CA SER A 187 -9.32 -8.46 8.15
C SER A 187 -9.45 -8.51 6.63
N VAL A 188 -8.42 -8.99 5.93
CA VAL A 188 -8.43 -9.10 4.48
C VAL A 188 -8.14 -10.54 4.08
N ARG A 189 -8.94 -11.08 3.18
CA ARG A 189 -8.70 -12.36 2.52
C ARG A 189 -8.58 -12.13 1.02
N TYR A 190 -7.55 -12.68 0.40
CA TYR A 190 -7.28 -12.51 -1.03
C TYR A 190 -7.09 -13.87 -1.70
N GLY A 191 -7.61 -14.00 -2.92
CA GLY A 191 -7.32 -15.14 -3.78
C GLY A 191 -8.34 -15.29 -4.91
N PRO A 192 -7.96 -15.80 -6.09
CA PRO A 192 -8.91 -16.02 -7.17
C PRO A 192 -10.01 -16.99 -6.75
N GLY A 193 -11.27 -16.56 -6.86
CA GLY A 193 -12.45 -17.35 -6.52
C GLY A 193 -12.79 -17.41 -5.02
N VAL A 194 -12.06 -16.67 -4.18
CA VAL A 194 -12.24 -16.66 -2.72
C VAL A 194 -13.64 -16.24 -2.27
N THR A 195 -14.40 -15.53 -3.12
CA THR A 195 -15.80 -15.17 -2.83
C THR A 195 -16.69 -16.39 -2.59
N GLN A 196 -16.30 -17.57 -3.05
CA GLN A 196 -17.02 -18.82 -2.80
C GLN A 196 -17.06 -19.23 -1.32
N GLU A 197 -16.19 -18.68 -0.48
CA GLU A 197 -16.16 -18.95 0.97
C GLU A 197 -17.18 -18.10 1.76
N LEU A 198 -17.77 -17.08 1.14
CA LEU A 198 -18.67 -16.11 1.80
C LEU A 198 -19.79 -16.76 2.63
N GLY A 199 -20.50 -17.74 2.08
CA GLY A 199 -21.58 -18.44 2.77
C GLY A 199 -21.08 -19.22 3.98
N MET A 200 -19.87 -19.80 3.91
CA MET A 200 -19.24 -20.49 5.03
C MET A 200 -18.82 -19.50 6.12
N ASP A 201 -18.31 -18.31 5.77
CA ASP A 201 -18.00 -17.26 6.75
C ASP A 201 -19.24 -16.85 7.54
N LEU A 202 -20.37 -16.63 6.86
CA LEU A 202 -21.63 -16.27 7.50
C LEU A 202 -22.19 -17.41 8.36
N GLN A 203 -22.03 -18.66 7.93
CA GLN A 203 -22.37 -19.84 8.74
C GLN A 203 -21.53 -19.89 10.02
N ASN A 204 -20.22 -19.64 9.93
CA ASN A 204 -19.30 -19.60 11.07
C ASN A 204 -19.64 -18.44 12.03
N MET A 205 -20.10 -17.31 11.50
CA MET A 205 -20.64 -16.19 12.29
C MET A 205 -22.02 -16.48 12.89
N LYS A 206 -22.64 -17.62 12.55
CA LYS A 206 -24.00 -18.01 12.95
C LYS A 206 -25.06 -16.99 12.54
N ALA A 207 -24.84 -16.30 11.41
CA ALA A 207 -25.79 -15.35 10.85
C ALA A 207 -27.04 -16.07 10.34
N LYS A 208 -28.21 -15.51 10.65
CA LYS A 208 -29.53 -16.06 10.31
C LYS A 208 -30.31 -15.18 9.34
N ASN A 209 -30.09 -13.87 9.37
CA ASN A 209 -30.76 -12.90 8.52
C ASN A 209 -29.73 -11.95 7.94
N VAL A 210 -29.23 -12.30 6.76
CA VAL A 210 -28.21 -11.52 6.07
C VAL A 210 -28.84 -10.53 5.11
N LEU A 211 -28.28 -9.33 5.01
CA LEU A 211 -28.59 -8.43 3.91
C LEU A 211 -27.40 -8.35 2.95
N LEU A 212 -27.63 -8.74 1.70
CA LEU A 212 -26.68 -8.47 0.61
C LEU A 212 -27.07 -7.17 -0.09
N MET A 213 -26.13 -6.23 -0.20
CA MET A 213 -26.30 -4.96 -0.91
C MET A 213 -25.44 -4.93 -2.16
N THR A 214 -26.00 -4.46 -3.27
CA THR A 214 -25.33 -4.31 -4.56
C THR A 214 -26.02 -3.22 -5.41
N ASP A 215 -25.52 -2.96 -6.62
CA ASP A 215 -26.15 -2.06 -7.59
C ASP A 215 -26.69 -2.82 -8.81
N GLN A 216 -27.62 -2.19 -9.52
CA GLN A 216 -28.30 -2.80 -10.67
C GLN A 216 -27.38 -3.07 -11.87
N ASN A 217 -26.23 -2.39 -11.97
CA ASN A 217 -25.32 -2.56 -13.09
C ASN A 217 -24.51 -3.86 -12.96
N ILE A 218 -24.27 -4.31 -11.73
CA ILE A 218 -23.48 -5.52 -11.46
C ILE A 218 -24.29 -6.67 -10.87
N SER A 219 -25.57 -6.47 -10.52
CA SER A 219 -26.42 -7.47 -9.86
C SER A 219 -26.52 -8.82 -10.61
N LYS A 220 -26.32 -8.79 -11.93
CA LYS A 220 -26.32 -9.98 -12.80
C LYS A 220 -24.93 -10.43 -13.26
N LEU A 221 -23.87 -9.75 -12.81
CA LEU A 221 -22.49 -10.07 -13.19
C LEU A 221 -21.89 -11.13 -12.25
N PRO A 222 -20.82 -11.82 -12.69
CA PRO A 222 -20.19 -12.88 -11.91
C PRO A 222 -19.85 -12.55 -10.45
N PRO A 223 -19.41 -11.34 -10.07
CA PRO A 223 -19.13 -11.03 -8.66
C PRO A 223 -20.34 -11.26 -7.74
N VAL A 224 -21.51 -10.79 -8.16
CA VAL A 224 -22.74 -10.90 -7.37
C VAL A 224 -23.29 -12.33 -7.45
N THR A 225 -23.30 -12.94 -8.63
CA THR A 225 -23.80 -14.31 -8.76
C THR A 225 -22.95 -15.29 -7.95
N LYS A 226 -21.62 -15.12 -7.87
CA LYS A 226 -20.76 -15.97 -7.04
C LYS A 226 -21.00 -15.79 -5.55
N ALA A 227 -21.30 -14.58 -5.10
CA ALA A 227 -21.72 -14.35 -3.72
C ALA A 227 -23.05 -15.06 -3.43
N LEU A 228 -24.07 -14.87 -4.28
CA LEU A 228 -25.39 -15.51 -4.13
C LEU A 228 -25.31 -17.05 -4.18
N ASP A 229 -24.54 -17.61 -5.11
CA ASP A 229 -24.28 -19.05 -5.21
C ASP A 229 -23.68 -19.60 -3.91
N SER A 230 -22.74 -18.87 -3.31
CA SER A 230 -22.14 -19.23 -2.02
C SER A 230 -23.18 -19.21 -0.90
N LEU A 231 -23.99 -18.15 -0.81
CA LEU A 231 -25.07 -18.06 0.19
C LEU A 231 -26.06 -19.24 0.06
N HIS A 232 -26.50 -19.55 -1.16
CA HIS A 232 -27.38 -20.69 -1.43
C HIS A 232 -26.76 -22.03 -1.05
N LYS A 233 -25.51 -22.27 -1.46
CA LYS A 233 -24.79 -23.52 -1.20
C LYS A 233 -24.71 -23.84 0.29
N PHE A 234 -24.54 -22.82 1.13
CA PHE A 234 -24.43 -22.97 2.59
C PHE A 234 -25.74 -22.74 3.33
N GLY A 235 -26.87 -22.59 2.62
CA GLY A 235 -28.19 -22.45 3.22
C GLY A 235 -28.38 -21.17 4.04
N ILE A 236 -27.65 -20.09 3.69
CA ILE A 236 -27.79 -18.80 4.36
C ILE A 236 -29.10 -18.15 3.93
N ASN A 237 -29.90 -17.70 4.89
CA ASN A 237 -31.10 -16.92 4.62
C ASN A 237 -30.72 -15.44 4.48
N TYR A 238 -31.10 -14.83 3.34
CA TYR A 238 -30.71 -13.48 3.01
C TYR A 238 -31.79 -12.72 2.22
N ASP A 239 -31.80 -11.41 2.36
CA ASP A 239 -32.48 -10.48 1.46
C ASP A 239 -31.46 -9.75 0.57
N VAL A 240 -31.91 -9.19 -0.55
CA VAL A 240 -31.07 -8.40 -1.47
C VAL A 240 -31.62 -6.98 -1.58
N PHE A 241 -30.74 -6.00 -1.42
CA PHE A 241 -30.98 -4.61 -1.80
C PHE A 241 -30.06 -4.25 -2.98
N ASP A 242 -30.62 -4.20 -4.18
CA ASP A 242 -29.88 -3.95 -5.43
C ASP A 242 -30.03 -2.51 -5.95
N LYS A 243 -30.65 -1.63 -5.16
CA LYS A 243 -30.97 -0.24 -5.52
C LYS A 243 -29.89 0.75 -5.12
N VAL A 244 -28.66 0.29 -4.85
CA VAL A 244 -27.57 1.22 -4.56
C VAL A 244 -27.33 2.13 -5.77
N ARG A 245 -27.26 3.43 -5.50
CA ARG A 245 -26.89 4.44 -6.48
C ARG A 245 -25.36 4.58 -6.56
N ILE A 246 -24.81 4.63 -7.78
CA ILE A 246 -23.41 5.06 -8.00
C ILE A 246 -23.25 6.51 -7.51
N GLU A 247 -22.17 6.83 -6.80
CA GLU A 247 -22.01 8.11 -6.10
C GLU A 247 -23.23 8.37 -5.21
N PRO A 248 -23.42 7.61 -4.12
CA PRO A 248 -24.66 7.67 -3.36
C PRO A 248 -24.90 9.10 -2.86
N ASN A 249 -26.15 9.49 -2.72
CA ASN A 249 -26.56 10.78 -2.17
C ASN A 249 -27.40 10.58 -0.90
N ASN A 250 -27.73 11.68 -0.22
CA ASN A 250 -28.52 11.63 1.02
C ASN A 250 -29.84 10.87 0.85
N ILE A 251 -30.54 11.04 -0.27
CA ILE A 251 -31.82 10.37 -0.55
C ILE A 251 -31.61 8.84 -0.67
N SER A 252 -30.61 8.41 -1.44
CA SER A 252 -30.32 6.98 -1.62
C SER A 252 -29.83 6.31 -0.34
N PHE A 253 -29.10 7.04 0.52
CA PHE A 253 -28.73 6.58 1.85
C PHE A 253 -29.97 6.42 2.73
N GLU A 254 -30.86 7.42 2.77
CA GLU A 254 -32.11 7.36 3.53
C GLU A 254 -33.02 6.23 3.04
N GLU A 255 -33.07 5.94 1.74
CA GLU A 255 -33.82 4.78 1.19
C GLU A 255 -33.24 3.46 1.72
N ALA A 256 -31.92 3.27 1.65
CA ALA A 256 -31.25 2.09 2.15
C ALA A 256 -31.45 1.93 3.67
N ILE A 257 -31.29 3.01 4.44
CA ILE A 257 -31.54 3.04 5.90
C ILE A 257 -32.99 2.66 6.20
N SER A 258 -33.95 3.23 5.46
CA SER A 258 -35.37 2.94 5.62
C SER A 258 -35.70 1.49 5.26
N PHE A 259 -34.99 0.89 4.31
CA PHE A 259 -35.13 -0.53 3.98
C PHE A 259 -34.67 -1.41 5.13
N VAL A 260 -33.47 -1.14 5.68
CA VAL A 260 -32.89 -1.99 6.72
C VAL A 260 -33.59 -1.87 8.07
N LYS A 261 -34.20 -0.71 8.40
CA LYS A 261 -34.98 -0.55 9.63
C LYS A 261 -36.26 -1.41 9.67
N LYS A 262 -36.71 -1.97 8.54
CA LYS A 262 -37.95 -2.79 8.48
C LYS A 262 -37.77 -4.22 9.01
N LYS A 263 -36.54 -4.72 9.08
CA LYS A 263 -36.23 -6.10 9.46
C LYS A 263 -34.93 -6.12 10.25
N ASN A 264 -34.85 -7.00 11.24
CA ASN A 264 -33.61 -7.17 11.99
C ASN A 264 -32.64 -8.08 11.22
N TYR A 265 -31.55 -7.50 10.72
CA TYR A 265 -30.44 -8.22 10.11
C TYR A 265 -29.31 -8.41 11.12
N ASP A 266 -28.68 -9.58 11.10
CA ASP A 266 -27.58 -9.92 12.01
C ASP A 266 -26.20 -9.87 11.35
N ALA A 267 -26.13 -9.83 10.02
CA ALA A 267 -24.91 -9.54 9.27
C ALA A 267 -25.23 -8.85 7.93
N PHE A 268 -24.24 -8.12 7.42
CA PHE A 268 -24.32 -7.41 6.14
C PHE A 268 -23.24 -7.90 5.18
N VAL A 269 -23.58 -7.93 3.90
CA VAL A 269 -22.67 -8.23 2.79
C VAL A 269 -22.77 -7.11 1.77
N ALA A 270 -21.65 -6.50 1.41
CA ALA A 270 -21.57 -5.53 0.31
C ALA A 270 -20.82 -6.15 -0.86
N VAL A 271 -21.45 -6.30 -2.02
CA VAL A 271 -20.77 -6.76 -3.25
C VAL A 271 -20.86 -5.65 -4.29
N GLY A 272 -19.76 -4.93 -4.50
CA GLY A 272 -19.75 -3.81 -5.44
C GLY A 272 -18.55 -2.88 -5.31
N GLY A 273 -18.64 -1.71 -5.93
CA GLY A 273 -17.65 -0.65 -5.75
C GLY A 273 -17.82 0.12 -4.44
N GLY A 274 -17.07 1.21 -4.27
CA GLY A 274 -17.16 2.05 -3.08
C GLY A 274 -18.58 2.54 -2.74
N SER A 275 -19.40 2.87 -3.75
CA SER A 275 -20.80 3.27 -3.54
C SER A 275 -21.64 2.22 -2.81
N VAL A 276 -21.47 0.94 -3.15
CA VAL A 276 -22.17 -0.18 -2.49
C VAL A 276 -21.67 -0.38 -1.07
N ILE A 277 -20.35 -0.38 -0.88
CA ILE A 277 -19.74 -0.60 0.43
C ILE A 277 -20.11 0.54 1.38
N ASP A 278 -20.05 1.79 0.92
CA ASP A 278 -20.37 2.97 1.73
C ASP A 278 -21.86 3.03 2.09
N THR A 279 -22.76 2.71 1.14
CA THR A 279 -24.20 2.61 1.42
C THR A 279 -24.48 1.51 2.45
N CYS A 280 -23.79 0.37 2.34
CA CYS A 280 -23.94 -0.74 3.28
C CYS A 280 -23.42 -0.41 4.68
N LYS A 281 -22.32 0.33 4.78
CA LYS A 281 -21.80 0.84 6.07
C LYS A 281 -22.82 1.77 6.75
N ALA A 282 -23.37 2.72 5.99
CA ALA A 282 -24.39 3.62 6.51
C ALA A 282 -25.64 2.84 6.95
N ALA A 283 -26.18 1.96 6.09
CA ALA A 283 -27.33 1.14 6.43
C ALA A 283 -27.10 0.32 7.71
N ASN A 284 -25.95 -0.36 7.85
CA ASN A 284 -25.60 -1.11 9.06
C ASN A 284 -25.53 -0.24 10.31
N LEU A 285 -24.92 0.95 10.22
CA LEU A 285 -24.84 1.90 11.34
C LEU A 285 -26.23 2.30 11.84
N TYR A 286 -27.12 2.76 10.96
CA TYR A 286 -28.46 3.21 11.35
C TYR A 286 -29.44 2.06 11.63
N ALA A 287 -29.14 0.83 11.21
CA ALA A 287 -29.85 -0.36 11.68
C ALA A 287 -29.44 -0.71 13.13
N SER A 288 -28.20 -0.41 13.51
CA SER A 288 -27.64 -0.68 14.83
C SER A 288 -27.96 0.43 15.85
N ASP A 289 -28.37 1.60 15.36
CA ASP A 289 -28.91 2.70 16.17
C ASP A 289 -30.23 3.24 15.55
N PRO A 290 -31.37 2.60 15.85
CA PRO A 290 -32.64 2.92 15.20
C PRO A 290 -33.19 4.30 15.55
N GLU A 291 -32.77 4.87 16.68
CA GLU A 291 -33.22 6.20 17.16
C GLU A 291 -32.40 7.35 16.56
N ALA A 292 -31.26 7.05 15.90
CA ALA A 292 -30.43 8.09 15.29
C ALA A 292 -31.12 8.76 14.09
N GLU A 293 -30.98 10.09 14.04
CA GLU A 293 -31.34 10.89 12.88
C GLU A 293 -30.23 10.83 11.82
N PHE A 294 -30.57 10.96 10.52
CA PHE A 294 -29.59 10.85 9.44
C PHE A 294 -28.36 11.76 9.64
N LEU A 295 -28.52 13.01 10.07
CA LEU A 295 -27.38 13.94 10.25
C LEU A 295 -26.58 13.75 11.55
N ASP A 296 -26.96 12.81 12.42
CA ASP A 296 -26.28 12.61 13.71
C ASP A 296 -24.81 12.21 13.54
N TYR A 297 -24.55 11.23 12.67
CA TYR A 297 -23.21 10.69 12.45
C TYR A 297 -22.44 11.36 11.30
N VAL A 298 -23.12 12.18 10.50
CA VAL A 298 -22.49 12.94 9.40
C VAL A 298 -21.48 13.93 9.98
N ASN A 299 -20.29 14.00 9.36
CA ASN A 299 -19.18 14.80 9.84
C ASN A 299 -19.55 16.29 10.00
N ALA A 300 -19.12 16.89 11.11
CA ALA A 300 -19.16 18.34 11.28
C ALA A 300 -18.24 19.04 10.25
N PRO A 301 -18.59 20.25 9.77
CA PRO A 301 -19.71 21.10 10.23
C PRO A 301 -21.06 20.83 9.55
N ILE A 302 -21.14 19.89 8.59
CA ILE A 302 -22.37 19.63 7.83
C ILE A 302 -23.39 18.85 8.67
N GLY A 303 -22.94 17.82 9.38
CA GLY A 303 -23.75 17.07 10.36
C GLY A 303 -23.32 17.34 11.80
N LYS A 304 -23.83 16.55 12.74
CA LYS A 304 -23.53 16.70 14.17
C LYS A 304 -22.23 16.01 14.61
N GLY A 305 -21.68 15.11 13.79
CA GLY A 305 -20.42 14.40 14.07
C GLY A 305 -20.45 13.61 15.39
N LYS A 306 -21.60 13.07 15.79
CA LYS A 306 -21.73 12.31 17.04
C LYS A 306 -20.81 11.08 17.00
N PRO A 307 -20.17 10.71 18.12
CA PRO A 307 -19.39 9.47 18.19
C PRO A 307 -20.32 8.26 18.02
N VAL A 308 -19.83 7.19 17.39
CA VAL A 308 -20.58 5.93 17.29
C VAL A 308 -20.31 5.11 18.54
N THR A 309 -21.31 4.98 19.39
CA THR A 309 -21.23 4.23 20.67
C THR A 309 -21.95 2.88 20.64
N CYS A 310 -22.72 2.61 19.58
CA CYS A 310 -23.40 1.32 19.39
C CYS A 310 -22.46 0.29 18.74
N ASP A 311 -22.71 -0.98 19.02
CA ASP A 311 -22.06 -2.10 18.32
C ASP A 311 -22.74 -2.31 16.96
N VAL A 312 -22.02 -2.00 15.89
CA VAL A 312 -22.50 -2.30 14.53
C VAL A 312 -22.44 -3.81 14.24
N LYS A 313 -23.31 -4.29 13.35
CA LYS A 313 -23.31 -5.70 12.95
C LYS A 313 -22.08 -6.04 12.09
N PRO A 314 -21.66 -7.32 12.02
CA PRO A 314 -20.61 -7.73 11.10
C PRO A 314 -20.92 -7.35 9.64
N LEU A 315 -19.91 -6.85 8.94
CA LEU A 315 -19.98 -6.50 7.52
C LEU A 315 -18.87 -7.22 6.76
N ILE A 316 -19.24 -8.01 5.75
CA ILE A 316 -18.30 -8.58 4.78
C ILE A 316 -18.37 -7.74 3.50
N ALA A 317 -17.25 -7.15 3.10
CA ALA A 317 -17.14 -6.33 1.89
C ALA A 317 -16.38 -7.09 0.78
N VAL A 318 -17.00 -7.19 -0.39
CA VAL A 318 -16.47 -7.85 -1.59
C VAL A 318 -16.31 -6.79 -2.69
N PRO A 319 -15.15 -6.10 -2.75
CA PRO A 319 -14.91 -5.08 -3.76
C PRO A 319 -14.92 -5.67 -5.18
N THR A 320 -15.49 -4.91 -6.11
CA THR A 320 -15.52 -5.24 -7.56
C THR A 320 -14.77 -4.23 -8.42
N THR A 321 -14.24 -3.18 -7.78
CA THR A 321 -13.46 -2.11 -8.42
C THR A 321 -12.12 -1.96 -7.72
N ALA A 322 -11.06 -1.74 -8.49
CA ALA A 322 -9.72 -1.46 -7.96
C ALA A 322 -9.52 0.05 -7.73
N GLY A 323 -10.23 0.62 -6.74
CA GLY A 323 -10.27 2.06 -6.49
C GLY A 323 -10.25 2.45 -5.02
N THR A 324 -11.43 2.46 -4.41
CA THR A 324 -11.68 3.20 -3.16
C THR A 324 -11.02 2.61 -1.91
N GLY A 325 -10.62 1.33 -1.93
CA GLY A 325 -10.15 0.61 -0.73
C GLY A 325 -11.19 0.57 0.41
N SER A 326 -12.47 0.86 0.11
CA SER A 326 -13.53 1.04 1.10
C SER A 326 -13.75 -0.20 1.96
N GLU A 327 -13.38 -1.38 1.47
CA GLU A 327 -13.39 -2.64 2.22
C GLU A 327 -12.45 -2.67 3.43
N THR A 328 -11.54 -1.69 3.56
CA THR A 328 -10.57 -1.58 4.67
C THR A 328 -10.74 -0.31 5.52
N THR A 329 -11.64 0.60 5.13
CA THR A 329 -11.79 1.93 5.76
C THR A 329 -13.08 2.07 6.56
N GLY A 330 -13.08 2.96 7.55
CA GLY A 330 -14.24 3.30 8.38
C GLY A 330 -15.00 4.53 7.87
N VAL A 331 -14.97 4.79 6.56
CA VAL A 331 -15.60 5.97 5.96
C VAL A 331 -16.72 5.54 5.01
N ALA A 332 -17.81 6.31 5.02
CA ALA A 332 -18.90 6.24 4.06
C ALA A 332 -19.17 7.64 3.50
N ILE A 333 -18.99 7.83 2.18
CA ILE A 333 -19.11 9.12 1.49
C ILE A 333 -20.42 9.17 0.70
N PHE A 334 -21.06 10.35 0.67
CA PHE A 334 -22.24 10.61 -0.15
C PHE A 334 -22.31 12.08 -0.62
N ASP A 335 -23.04 12.31 -1.71
CA ASP A 335 -23.43 13.63 -2.19
C ASP A 335 -24.55 14.21 -1.32
N HIS A 336 -24.29 15.34 -0.67
CA HIS A 336 -25.31 16.09 0.04
C HIS A 336 -25.95 17.11 -0.90
N ILE A 337 -27.05 16.71 -1.53
CA ILE A 337 -27.74 17.47 -2.57
C ILE A 337 -28.05 18.92 -2.12
N PRO A 338 -28.56 19.17 -0.90
CA PRO A 338 -28.89 20.54 -0.48
C PRO A 338 -27.71 21.52 -0.50
N LEU A 339 -26.49 21.06 -0.18
CA LEU A 339 -25.28 21.90 -0.19
C LEU A 339 -24.43 21.73 -1.45
N LYS A 340 -24.86 20.91 -2.42
CA LYS A 340 -24.13 20.63 -3.67
C LYS A 340 -22.65 20.27 -3.46
N THR A 341 -22.39 19.46 -2.43
CA THR A 341 -21.04 19.00 -2.09
C THR A 341 -21.08 17.59 -1.51
N LYS A 342 -19.94 16.91 -1.49
CA LYS A 342 -19.81 15.62 -0.80
C LYS A 342 -19.55 15.83 0.69
N THR A 343 -19.99 14.85 1.46
CA THR A 343 -19.64 14.70 2.88
C THR A 343 -19.64 13.21 3.22
N GLY A 344 -19.55 12.86 4.50
CA GLY A 344 -19.65 11.47 4.89
C GLY A 344 -19.69 11.26 6.39
N ILE A 345 -19.61 9.99 6.74
CA ILE A 345 -19.49 9.48 8.11
C ILE A 345 -18.10 8.87 8.20
N ALA A 346 -17.33 9.22 9.24
CA ALA A 346 -15.98 8.69 9.44
C ALA A 346 -15.82 8.17 10.87
N HIS A 347 -15.89 6.86 11.05
CA HIS A 347 -15.68 6.25 12.35
C HIS A 347 -15.13 4.82 12.23
N ARG A 348 -14.20 4.44 13.12
CA ARG A 348 -13.52 3.13 13.07
C ARG A 348 -14.48 1.95 13.11
N ALA A 349 -15.63 2.11 13.79
CA ALA A 349 -16.68 1.10 13.89
C ALA A 349 -17.27 0.72 12.52
N LEU A 350 -17.26 1.61 11.52
CA LEU A 350 -17.83 1.31 10.19
C LEU A 350 -16.92 0.41 9.34
N ARG A 351 -15.73 0.05 9.82
CA ARG A 351 -14.84 -0.84 9.07
C ARG A 351 -15.53 -2.21 8.88
N PRO A 352 -15.49 -2.77 7.65
CA PRO A 352 -15.90 -4.14 7.45
C PRO A 352 -15.13 -5.08 8.39
N THR A 353 -15.82 -6.12 8.86
CA THR A 353 -15.19 -7.20 9.62
C THR A 353 -14.20 -7.96 8.75
N LEU A 354 -14.56 -8.17 7.48
CA LEU A 354 -13.77 -8.89 6.49
C LEU A 354 -13.90 -8.22 5.10
N GLY A 355 -12.77 -7.90 4.48
CA GLY A 355 -12.66 -7.59 3.06
C GLY A 355 -12.25 -8.83 2.27
N ILE A 356 -13.04 -9.24 1.28
CA ILE A 356 -12.78 -10.40 0.41
C ILE A 356 -12.34 -9.89 -0.97
N ILE A 357 -11.03 -9.91 -1.21
CA ILE A 357 -10.40 -9.39 -2.43
C ILE A 357 -10.26 -10.53 -3.44
N ASP A 358 -11.26 -10.66 -4.30
CA ASP A 358 -11.26 -11.65 -5.38
C ASP A 358 -10.80 -11.00 -6.69
N PRO A 359 -9.58 -11.31 -7.19
CA PRO A 359 -9.06 -10.70 -8.41
C PRO A 359 -9.89 -10.99 -9.66
N LEU A 360 -10.77 -12.01 -9.65
CA LEU A 360 -11.65 -12.30 -10.80
C LEU A 360 -12.73 -11.23 -11.00
N HIS A 361 -13.06 -10.46 -9.96
CA HIS A 361 -14.15 -9.48 -10.04
C HIS A 361 -13.79 -8.26 -10.87
N THR A 362 -12.52 -7.84 -10.86
CA THR A 362 -12.06 -6.65 -11.59
C THR A 362 -11.91 -6.87 -13.09
N LEU A 363 -12.01 -8.12 -13.57
CA LEU A 363 -12.01 -8.46 -15.00
C LEU A 363 -13.26 -7.94 -15.72
N HIS A 364 -14.37 -7.74 -14.99
CA HIS A 364 -15.63 -7.25 -15.55
C HIS A 364 -15.74 -5.72 -15.52
N MET A 365 -14.72 -5.03 -14.99
CA MET A 365 -14.72 -3.58 -14.84
C MET A 365 -14.38 -2.91 -16.18
N PRO A 366 -15.24 -2.01 -16.70
CA PRO A 366 -14.98 -1.26 -17.94
C PRO A 366 -13.68 -0.45 -17.89
N GLY A 367 -13.14 -0.09 -19.05
CA GLY A 367 -11.85 0.62 -19.18
C GLY A 367 -11.86 1.98 -18.48
N ARG A 368 -12.94 2.76 -18.63
CA ARG A 368 -13.06 4.07 -17.95
C ARG A 368 -13.21 3.93 -16.45
N VAL A 369 -13.96 2.94 -15.98
CA VAL A 369 -14.08 2.66 -14.54
C VAL A 369 -12.71 2.26 -13.97
N ALA A 370 -11.93 1.44 -14.71
CA ALA A 370 -10.57 1.05 -14.34
C ALA A 370 -9.61 2.25 -14.28
N ALA A 371 -9.73 3.18 -15.23
CA ALA A 371 -8.92 4.39 -15.27
C ALA A 371 -9.21 5.28 -14.05
N TYR A 372 -10.47 5.68 -13.86
CA TYR A 372 -10.83 6.58 -12.76
C TYR A 372 -10.56 5.94 -11.40
N SER A 373 -10.91 4.66 -11.21
CA SER A 373 -10.59 3.95 -9.95
C SER A 373 -9.09 3.84 -9.71
N GLY A 374 -8.27 3.54 -10.72
CA GLY A 374 -6.81 3.50 -10.52
C GLY A 374 -6.18 4.87 -10.24
N PHE A 375 -6.75 5.97 -10.76
CA PHE A 375 -6.34 7.32 -10.37
C PHE A 375 -6.70 7.67 -8.93
N ASP A 376 -7.82 7.16 -8.45
CA ASP A 376 -8.20 7.23 -7.04
C ASP A 376 -7.14 6.54 -6.17
N VAL A 377 -6.70 5.31 -6.53
CA VAL A 377 -5.60 4.61 -5.85
C VAL A 377 -4.30 5.42 -5.87
N LEU A 378 -3.95 6.01 -7.01
CA LEU A 378 -2.74 6.84 -7.14
C LEU A 378 -2.80 8.05 -6.20
N CYS A 379 -3.92 8.77 -6.18
CA CYS A 379 -4.09 9.95 -5.34
C CYS A 379 -4.17 9.56 -3.86
N HIS A 380 -4.90 8.49 -3.50
CA HIS A 380 -4.89 7.93 -2.15
C HIS A 380 -3.46 7.72 -1.65
N ALA A 381 -2.64 7.01 -2.43
CA ALA A 381 -1.28 6.65 -2.02
C ALA A 381 -0.32 7.86 -1.99
N LEU A 382 -0.44 8.80 -2.93
CA LEU A 382 0.35 10.02 -2.91
C LEU A 382 -0.04 10.89 -1.71
N GLU A 383 -1.32 11.20 -1.54
CA GLU A 383 -1.79 12.09 -0.49
C GLU A 383 -1.59 11.52 0.91
N SER A 384 -1.76 10.20 1.11
CA SER A 384 -1.46 9.58 2.40
C SER A 384 0.02 9.61 2.73
N TYR A 385 0.88 9.44 1.72
CA TYR A 385 2.32 9.48 1.87
C TYR A 385 2.84 10.91 2.05
N THR A 386 2.16 11.92 1.52
CA THR A 386 2.54 13.33 1.66
C THR A 386 1.73 14.09 2.69
N ALA A 387 0.79 13.46 3.39
CA ALA A 387 0.01 14.11 4.43
C ALA A 387 0.92 14.69 5.52
N ILE A 388 0.43 15.71 6.22
CA ILE A 388 1.09 16.27 7.41
C ILE A 388 1.52 15.12 8.34
N PRO A 389 2.77 15.11 8.85
CA PRO A 389 3.21 14.07 9.76
C PRO A 389 2.30 13.96 10.99
N PHE A 390 2.01 12.73 11.43
CA PHE A 390 1.08 12.52 12.55
C PHE A 390 1.46 13.30 13.81
N ASN A 391 2.75 13.48 14.06
CA ASN A 391 3.30 14.18 15.22
C ASN A 391 3.31 15.71 15.08
N GLU A 392 2.93 16.24 13.92
CA GLU A 392 2.75 17.68 13.69
C GLU A 392 1.28 18.11 13.86
N ARG A 393 0.36 17.15 13.99
CA ARG A 393 -1.05 17.42 14.20
C ARG A 393 -1.35 18.04 15.55
N THR A 394 -2.29 18.99 15.53
CA THR A 394 -2.80 19.69 16.70
C THR A 394 -4.30 20.01 16.52
N PRO A 395 -5.09 20.06 17.61
CA PRO A 395 -4.74 19.66 18.96
C PRO A 395 -4.70 18.12 19.11
N ARG A 396 -3.82 17.64 19.98
CA ARG A 396 -3.81 16.25 20.46
C ARG A 396 -5.15 15.95 21.15
N PRO A 397 -5.79 14.81 20.88
CA PRO A 397 -7.02 14.42 21.56
C PRO A 397 -6.77 14.25 23.07
N ALA A 398 -7.70 14.72 23.90
CA ALA A 398 -7.62 14.58 25.36
C ALA A 398 -7.74 13.12 25.84
N ASN A 399 -8.32 12.25 25.00
CA ASN A 399 -8.50 10.83 25.26
C ASN A 399 -8.19 10.03 23.97
N PRO A 400 -7.42 8.92 24.02
CA PRO A 400 -7.13 8.09 22.85
C PRO A 400 -8.34 7.70 22.00
N VAL A 401 -9.52 7.47 22.62
CA VAL A 401 -10.75 7.11 21.88
C VAL A 401 -11.22 8.23 20.94
N LEU A 402 -10.87 9.49 21.24
CA LEU A 402 -11.19 10.66 20.44
C LEU A 402 -10.18 10.90 19.31
N ARG A 403 -9.15 10.05 19.18
CA ARG A 403 -8.20 10.16 18.07
C ARG A 403 -8.95 9.91 16.76
N PRO A 404 -8.85 10.81 15.76
CA PRO A 404 -9.60 10.65 14.53
C PRO A 404 -9.13 9.42 13.74
N ALA A 405 -9.97 8.96 12.81
CA ALA A 405 -9.63 7.83 11.94
C ALA A 405 -8.41 8.14 11.06
N TYR A 406 -8.38 9.33 10.46
CA TYR A 406 -7.22 9.84 9.73
C TYR A 406 -6.32 10.60 10.68
N GLN A 407 -5.02 10.38 10.59
CA GLN A 407 -4.05 10.74 11.62
C GLN A 407 -2.80 11.43 11.07
N GLY A 408 -2.72 11.71 9.77
CA GLY A 408 -1.50 12.20 9.13
C GLY A 408 -0.55 11.07 8.74
N SER A 409 0.45 11.40 7.92
CA SER A 409 1.43 10.42 7.46
C SER A 409 2.15 9.78 8.65
N ASN A 410 2.38 8.47 8.57
CA ASN A 410 2.95 7.69 9.66
C ASN A 410 3.74 6.48 9.13
N PRO A 411 4.74 5.98 9.86
CA PRO A 411 5.66 4.97 9.34
C PRO A 411 5.00 3.66 8.88
N ILE A 412 3.85 3.29 9.46
CA ILE A 412 3.14 2.06 9.07
C ILE A 412 2.32 2.29 7.79
N SER A 413 1.59 3.40 7.71
CA SER A 413 0.81 3.76 6.51
C SER A 413 1.71 4.02 5.29
N ASP A 414 2.92 4.52 5.51
CA ASP A 414 3.91 4.78 4.47
C ASP A 414 4.33 3.48 3.73
N ILE A 415 4.42 2.35 4.43
CA ILE A 415 4.73 1.04 3.81
C ILE A 415 3.68 0.67 2.77
N TRP A 416 2.40 0.80 3.13
CA TRP A 416 1.28 0.45 2.28
C TRP A 416 1.12 1.43 1.12
N SER A 417 1.25 2.72 1.39
CA SER A 417 1.22 3.78 0.37
C SER A 417 2.31 3.57 -0.68
N MET A 418 3.54 3.30 -0.24
CA MET A 418 4.66 3.04 -1.15
C MET A 418 4.50 1.74 -1.95
N LYS A 419 3.93 0.68 -1.34
CA LYS A 419 3.60 -0.55 -2.07
C LYS A 419 2.53 -0.31 -3.14
N ALA A 420 1.50 0.49 -2.84
CA ALA A 420 0.49 0.89 -3.83
C ALA A 420 1.13 1.68 -4.99
N LEU A 421 1.97 2.68 -4.70
CA LEU A 421 2.66 3.48 -5.73
C LEU A 421 3.54 2.63 -6.66
N ARG A 422 4.32 1.69 -6.11
CA ARG A 422 5.13 0.75 -6.92
C ARG A 422 4.27 -0.15 -7.81
N THR A 423 3.09 -0.52 -7.31
CA THR A 423 2.15 -1.35 -8.07
C THR A 423 1.50 -0.55 -9.19
N ILE A 424 1.08 0.69 -8.91
CA ILE A 424 0.60 1.65 -9.92
C ILE A 424 1.63 1.83 -11.03
N GLN A 425 2.89 2.08 -10.66
CA GLN A 425 3.98 2.29 -11.60
C GLN A 425 4.11 1.16 -12.63
N LYS A 426 3.95 -0.08 -12.18
CA LYS A 426 4.14 -1.27 -13.01
C LYS A 426 2.89 -1.71 -13.78
N TYR A 427 1.71 -1.57 -13.17
CA TYR A 427 0.51 -2.27 -13.64
C TYR A 427 -0.64 -1.36 -14.06
N PHE A 428 -0.70 -0.11 -13.61
CA PHE A 428 -1.88 0.72 -13.84
C PHE A 428 -2.20 0.91 -15.33
N ARG A 429 -1.19 1.30 -16.13
CA ARG A 429 -1.38 1.44 -17.59
C ARG A 429 -1.84 0.16 -18.26
N ARG A 430 -1.28 -0.99 -17.85
CA ARG A 430 -1.64 -2.31 -18.39
C ARG A 430 -3.08 -2.67 -18.06
N ALA A 431 -3.48 -2.49 -16.79
CA ALA A 431 -4.82 -2.80 -16.32
C ALA A 431 -5.91 -2.00 -17.06
N VAL A 432 -5.64 -0.72 -17.38
CA VAL A 432 -6.58 0.10 -18.14
C VAL A 432 -6.60 -0.28 -19.62
N LYS A 433 -5.44 -0.43 -20.26
CA LYS A 433 -5.32 -0.69 -21.70
C LYS A 433 -5.73 -2.10 -22.12
N ASN A 434 -5.68 -3.07 -21.20
CA ASN A 434 -6.09 -4.45 -21.46
C ASN A 434 -6.94 -4.98 -20.29
N CYS A 435 -8.25 -5.18 -20.53
CA CYS A 435 -9.16 -5.76 -19.53
C CYS A 435 -8.87 -7.23 -19.20
N ASP A 436 -8.23 -7.95 -20.13
CA ASP A 436 -7.92 -9.37 -19.98
C ASP A 436 -6.53 -9.62 -19.36
N ASP A 437 -5.77 -8.55 -19.07
CA ASP A 437 -4.51 -8.65 -18.34
C ASP A 437 -4.79 -8.99 -16.86
N TYR A 438 -4.99 -10.28 -16.62
CA TYR A 438 -5.30 -10.83 -15.30
C TYR A 438 -4.28 -10.42 -14.24
N GLU A 439 -2.98 -10.43 -14.57
CA GLU A 439 -1.93 -10.01 -13.63
C GLU A 439 -2.12 -8.54 -13.26
N ALA A 440 -2.23 -7.65 -14.24
CA ALA A 440 -2.37 -6.22 -13.97
C ALA A 440 -3.67 -5.89 -13.22
N ARG A 441 -4.78 -6.56 -13.57
CA ARG A 441 -6.08 -6.41 -12.88
C ARG A 441 -6.04 -6.93 -11.44
N SER A 442 -5.35 -8.04 -11.21
CA SER A 442 -5.14 -8.61 -9.87
C SER A 442 -4.29 -7.71 -8.99
N GLU A 443 -3.17 -7.23 -9.52
CA GLU A 443 -2.24 -6.37 -8.81
C GLU A 443 -2.86 -4.99 -8.51
N MET A 444 -3.63 -4.42 -9.44
CA MET A 444 -4.38 -3.19 -9.18
C MET A 444 -5.47 -3.38 -8.11
N HIS A 445 -6.13 -4.54 -8.07
CA HIS A 445 -7.10 -4.85 -7.01
C HIS A 445 -6.42 -4.83 -5.63
N LEU A 446 -5.26 -5.47 -5.49
CA LEU A 446 -4.45 -5.40 -4.28
C LEU A 446 -3.91 -4.00 -4.00
N ALA A 447 -3.51 -3.24 -5.03
CA ALA A 447 -3.04 -1.86 -4.87
C ALA A 447 -4.10 -0.97 -4.23
N SER A 448 -5.37 -1.14 -4.61
CA SER A 448 -6.49 -0.44 -3.98
C SER A 448 -6.64 -0.78 -2.51
N THR A 449 -6.54 -2.07 -2.14
CA THR A 449 -6.56 -2.49 -0.74
C THR A 449 -5.37 -1.93 0.02
N PHE A 450 -4.15 -1.97 -0.52
CA PHE A 450 -2.96 -1.39 0.12
C PHE A 450 -3.12 0.12 0.34
N ALA A 451 -3.60 0.86 -0.67
CA ALA A 451 -3.92 2.26 -0.52
C ALA A 451 -4.95 2.45 0.61
N GLY A 452 -6.04 1.67 0.62
CA GLY A 452 -7.07 1.64 1.67
C GLY A 452 -6.52 1.49 3.09
N ILE A 453 -5.58 0.55 3.29
CA ILE A 453 -4.91 0.35 4.60
C ILE A 453 -4.08 1.58 4.98
N GLY A 454 -3.35 2.15 4.01
CA GLY A 454 -2.52 3.35 4.19
C GLY A 454 -3.35 4.60 4.49
N PHE A 455 -4.11 5.08 3.50
CA PHE A 455 -4.92 6.29 3.63
C PHE A 455 -6.06 6.13 4.66
N GLY A 456 -6.57 4.92 4.89
CA GLY A 456 -7.57 4.65 5.92
C GLY A 456 -7.12 5.01 7.34
N ASN A 457 -5.81 5.20 7.54
CA ASN A 457 -5.21 5.62 8.81
C ASN A 457 -4.45 6.95 8.71
N ALA A 458 -3.73 7.20 7.60
CA ALA A 458 -3.05 8.49 7.39
C ALA A 458 -4.02 9.61 6.96
N GLY A 459 -4.98 9.28 6.12
CA GLY A 459 -5.89 10.19 5.45
C GLY A 459 -5.40 10.64 4.08
N VAL A 460 -6.17 11.55 3.48
CA VAL A 460 -5.93 12.21 2.19
C VAL A 460 -6.08 13.72 2.38
N HIS A 461 -5.72 14.52 1.38
CA HIS A 461 -5.72 15.97 1.51
C HIS A 461 -6.41 16.72 0.37
N LEU A 462 -5.72 17.67 -0.28
CA LEU A 462 -6.32 18.66 -1.18
C LEU A 462 -6.93 18.07 -2.45
N CYS A 463 -6.41 17.00 -3.06
CA CYS A 463 -7.02 16.42 -4.26
C CYS A 463 -8.43 15.93 -3.93
N HIS A 464 -8.59 15.17 -2.85
CA HIS A 464 -9.90 14.76 -2.34
C HIS A 464 -10.74 15.93 -1.84
N GLY A 465 -10.15 16.90 -1.13
CA GLY A 465 -10.89 18.07 -0.63
C GLY A 465 -11.53 18.89 -1.75
N MET A 466 -10.78 19.13 -2.83
CA MET A 466 -11.22 19.87 -4.00
C MET A 466 -12.14 19.03 -4.90
N SER A 467 -12.04 17.70 -4.87
CA SER A 467 -12.89 16.82 -5.69
C SER A 467 -14.36 16.87 -5.30
N TYR A 468 -14.67 17.21 -4.05
CA TYR A 468 -16.01 17.18 -3.47
C TYR A 468 -16.95 18.20 -4.14
N PRO A 469 -16.59 19.49 -4.21
CA PRO A 469 -17.38 20.46 -4.97
C PRO A 469 -17.34 20.21 -6.48
N ILE A 470 -16.25 19.67 -7.04
CA ILE A 470 -16.21 19.29 -8.47
C ILE A 470 -17.31 18.28 -8.77
N SER A 471 -17.46 17.23 -7.96
CA SER A 471 -18.57 16.27 -8.15
C SER A 471 -19.93 16.86 -7.82
N GLY A 472 -20.05 17.65 -6.75
CA GLY A 472 -21.34 18.19 -6.29
C GLY A 472 -21.93 19.29 -7.17
N LEU A 473 -21.09 20.01 -7.92
CA LEU A 473 -21.47 21.06 -8.86
C LEU A 473 -21.54 20.56 -10.31
N VAL A 474 -21.52 19.24 -10.54
CA VAL A 474 -21.69 18.67 -11.88
C VAL A 474 -22.95 19.23 -12.55
N LYS A 475 -22.79 19.74 -13.78
CA LYS A 475 -23.89 20.34 -14.55
C LYS A 475 -24.50 19.32 -15.51
N LYS A 476 -23.73 18.93 -16.52
CA LYS A 476 -24.21 18.12 -17.67
C LYS A 476 -23.28 16.97 -18.03
N TYR A 477 -22.08 16.92 -17.46
CA TYR A 477 -21.09 15.91 -17.80
C TYR A 477 -21.61 14.51 -17.45
N LYS A 478 -21.39 13.56 -18.36
CA LYS A 478 -21.72 12.15 -18.21
C LYS A 478 -20.48 11.36 -18.57
N ALA A 479 -19.92 10.64 -17.61
CA ALA A 479 -18.76 9.81 -17.85
C ALA A 479 -19.08 8.67 -18.83
N SER A 480 -18.19 8.47 -19.81
CA SER A 480 -18.29 7.34 -20.72
C SER A 480 -18.17 6.00 -19.97
N GLU A 481 -18.89 4.98 -20.45
CA GLU A 481 -18.96 3.63 -19.86
C GLU A 481 -19.58 3.54 -18.45
N TYR A 482 -20.01 4.65 -17.85
CA TYR A 482 -20.83 4.65 -16.64
C TYR A 482 -22.30 4.52 -17.03
N LYS A 483 -22.94 3.42 -16.58
CA LYS A 483 -24.37 3.16 -16.83
C LYS A 483 -25.22 3.86 -15.78
N CYS A 484 -25.50 5.16 -16.01
CA CYS A 484 -26.44 5.95 -15.21
C CYS A 484 -27.17 6.97 -16.10
N ASP A 485 -28.37 7.37 -15.68
CA ASP A 485 -29.27 8.27 -16.40
C ASP A 485 -29.09 9.76 -16.04
N TYR A 486 -28.35 10.06 -14.96
CA TYR A 486 -28.05 11.40 -14.47
C TYR A 486 -26.63 11.91 -14.80
N PRO A 487 -26.37 13.22 -14.76
CA PRO A 487 -25.02 13.79 -14.81
C PRO A 487 -24.15 13.32 -13.64
N ILE A 488 -22.91 12.99 -13.92
CA ILE A 488 -21.95 12.45 -12.94
C ILE A 488 -20.53 12.77 -13.36
N ILE A 489 -19.71 13.26 -12.42
CA ILE A 489 -18.26 13.22 -12.49
C ILE A 489 -17.81 12.15 -11.48
N PRO A 490 -17.35 10.96 -11.93
CA PRO A 490 -16.92 9.89 -11.05
C PRO A 490 -15.82 10.35 -10.10
N HIS A 491 -15.80 9.84 -8.87
CA HIS A 491 -14.91 10.33 -7.82
C HIS A 491 -13.44 10.36 -8.23
N GLY A 492 -12.89 9.27 -8.78
CA GLY A 492 -11.49 9.24 -9.19
C GLY A 492 -11.14 10.25 -10.29
N LEU A 493 -12.10 10.61 -11.16
CA LEU A 493 -11.95 11.69 -12.13
C LEU A 493 -11.93 13.06 -11.45
N SER A 494 -12.86 13.31 -10.52
CA SER A 494 -12.89 14.59 -9.79
C SER A 494 -11.67 14.79 -8.90
N VAL A 495 -11.06 13.70 -8.40
CA VAL A 495 -9.83 13.74 -7.58
C VAL A 495 -8.60 14.03 -8.44
N VAL A 496 -8.44 13.35 -9.57
CA VAL A 496 -7.21 13.49 -10.37
C VAL A 496 -7.14 14.81 -11.14
N ILE A 497 -8.27 15.42 -11.49
CA ILE A 497 -8.29 16.60 -12.36
C ILE A 497 -7.50 17.79 -11.80
N THR A 498 -7.43 17.91 -10.47
CA THR A 498 -6.64 18.95 -9.77
C THR A 498 -5.29 18.45 -9.27
N ALA A 499 -5.01 17.15 -9.38
CA ALA A 499 -3.84 16.51 -8.80
C ALA A 499 -2.51 17.11 -9.30
N PRO A 500 -2.31 17.44 -10.60
CA PRO A 500 -1.08 18.09 -11.03
C PRO A 500 -0.82 19.43 -10.34
N ALA A 501 -1.85 20.30 -10.24
CA ALA A 501 -1.72 21.59 -9.57
C ALA A 501 -1.48 21.42 -8.06
N VAL A 502 -2.25 20.53 -7.42
CA VAL A 502 -2.12 20.24 -5.99
C VAL A 502 -0.74 19.71 -5.65
N PHE A 503 -0.23 18.70 -6.35
CA PHE A 503 1.07 18.11 -6.05
C PHE A 503 2.23 19.05 -6.36
N ASN A 504 2.10 19.93 -7.36
CA ASN A 504 3.06 20.99 -7.58
C ASN A 504 3.14 21.96 -6.39
N PHE A 505 2.00 22.26 -5.76
CA PHE A 505 1.89 23.13 -4.59
C PHE A 505 2.36 22.49 -3.28
N THR A 506 2.02 21.20 -3.05
CA THR A 506 2.26 20.51 -1.77
C THR A 506 3.61 19.82 -1.68
N ALA A 507 4.18 19.30 -2.78
CA ALA A 507 5.43 18.55 -2.75
C ALA A 507 6.63 19.32 -2.15
N PRO A 508 6.77 20.66 -2.31
CA PRO A 508 7.82 21.42 -1.64
C PRO A 508 7.81 21.34 -0.11
N ALA A 509 6.71 20.91 0.52
CA ALA A 509 6.62 20.72 1.96
C ALA A 509 7.30 19.41 2.45
N CYS A 510 7.51 18.44 1.56
CA CYS A 510 8.16 17.16 1.88
C CYS A 510 9.03 16.64 0.72
N PRO A 511 10.00 17.43 0.22
CA PRO A 511 10.79 17.07 -0.96
C PRO A 511 11.62 15.80 -0.77
N GLU A 512 11.93 15.41 0.46
CA GLU A 512 12.61 14.16 0.81
C GLU A 512 11.77 12.90 0.59
N ARG A 513 10.44 13.03 0.49
CA ARG A 513 9.52 11.94 0.16
C ARG A 513 9.40 11.73 -1.36
N MET A 514 10.05 12.58 -2.16
CA MET A 514 10.03 12.50 -3.61
C MET A 514 11.34 11.94 -4.15
N ASP A 515 11.26 11.13 -5.22
CA ASP A 515 12.47 10.70 -5.93
C ASP A 515 12.95 11.83 -6.86
N VAL A 516 13.96 12.55 -6.39
CA VAL A 516 14.66 13.60 -7.14
C VAL A 516 16.11 13.22 -7.46
N THR A 517 16.43 11.92 -7.57
CA THR A 517 17.82 11.46 -7.79
C THR A 517 18.54 12.12 -8.97
N ASN A 518 17.81 12.62 -9.97
CA ASN A 518 18.34 13.33 -11.13
C ASN A 518 17.80 14.77 -11.28
N ALA A 519 17.33 15.40 -10.20
CA ALA A 519 16.75 16.73 -10.23
C ALA A 519 17.03 17.54 -8.96
N LYS A 520 16.76 18.85 -8.99
CA LYS A 520 16.80 19.67 -7.78
C LYS A 520 15.59 19.38 -6.90
N ARG A 521 15.75 19.51 -5.58
CA ARG A 521 14.63 19.36 -4.63
C ARG A 521 13.49 20.36 -4.90
N GLU A 522 13.83 21.56 -5.37
CA GLU A 522 12.87 22.59 -5.77
C GLU A 522 11.98 22.15 -6.96
N ASP A 523 12.48 21.25 -7.81
CA ASP A 523 11.76 20.72 -8.97
C ASP A 523 10.81 19.56 -8.60
N ALA A 524 10.81 19.08 -7.35
CA ALA A 524 10.07 17.90 -6.93
C ALA A 524 8.56 17.99 -7.28
N GLY A 525 7.94 19.15 -6.99
CA GLY A 525 6.53 19.39 -7.30
C GLY A 525 6.25 19.37 -8.80
N ARG A 526 7.10 20.02 -9.59
CA ARG A 526 6.97 20.06 -11.05
C ARG A 526 7.10 18.65 -11.65
N ILE A 527 8.07 17.87 -11.19
CA ILE A 527 8.31 16.50 -11.66
C ILE A 527 7.13 15.58 -11.33
N LEU A 528 6.61 15.67 -10.10
CA LEU A 528 5.45 14.88 -9.71
C LEU A 528 4.21 15.29 -10.52
N ALA A 529 3.96 16.59 -10.67
CA ALA A 529 2.86 17.10 -11.48
C ALA A 529 2.93 16.61 -12.94
N GLU A 530 4.09 16.73 -13.59
CA GLU A 530 4.30 16.23 -14.95
C GLU A 530 4.16 14.70 -15.03
N THR A 531 4.59 13.97 -14.01
CA THR A 531 4.39 12.52 -13.95
C THR A 531 2.90 12.17 -13.93
N VAL A 532 2.11 12.85 -13.09
CA VAL A 532 0.66 12.65 -13.02
C VAL A 532 -0.01 13.03 -14.34
N LYS A 533 0.35 14.16 -14.95
CA LYS A 533 -0.12 14.55 -16.28
C LYS A 533 0.16 13.47 -17.33
N ASN A 534 1.37 12.89 -17.34
CA ASN A 534 1.70 11.83 -18.29
C ASN A 534 0.81 10.60 -18.12
N TYR A 535 0.48 10.18 -16.89
CA TYR A 535 -0.52 9.12 -16.69
C TYR A 535 -1.89 9.53 -17.22
N MET A 536 -2.34 10.72 -16.88
CA MET A 536 -3.66 11.20 -17.27
C MET A 536 -3.77 11.29 -18.80
N TYR A 537 -2.72 11.76 -19.51
CA TYR A 537 -2.67 11.83 -20.97
C TYR A 537 -2.67 10.43 -21.60
N ASP A 538 -1.80 9.54 -21.12
CA ASP A 538 -1.66 8.16 -21.61
C ASP A 538 -2.94 7.32 -21.48
N LEU A 539 -3.80 7.69 -20.52
CA LEU A 539 -5.05 7.01 -20.18
C LEU A 539 -6.29 7.77 -20.64
N GLY A 540 -6.11 8.85 -21.40
CA GLY A 540 -7.18 9.60 -22.05
C GLY A 540 -8.12 10.31 -21.08
N ILE A 541 -7.61 10.80 -19.95
CA ILE A 541 -8.38 11.61 -19.01
C ILE A 541 -8.71 12.97 -19.63
N GLU A 542 -9.88 13.49 -19.27
CA GLU A 542 -10.39 14.80 -19.67
C GLU A 542 -9.37 15.92 -19.41
N ASN A 543 -9.30 16.89 -20.33
CA ASN A 543 -8.34 18.00 -20.24
C ASN A 543 -8.86 19.09 -19.29
N GLY A 544 -8.61 18.91 -18.00
CA GLY A 544 -8.95 19.90 -16.97
C GLY A 544 -10.45 20.07 -16.71
N LEU A 545 -10.76 21.06 -15.88
CA LEU A 545 -12.13 21.39 -15.50
C LEU A 545 -12.98 21.87 -16.68
N ASP A 546 -12.37 22.51 -17.69
CA ASP A 546 -13.04 22.87 -18.95
C ASP A 546 -13.61 21.63 -19.65
N GLY A 547 -12.82 20.54 -19.69
CA GLY A 547 -13.25 19.25 -20.24
C GLY A 547 -14.44 18.62 -19.50
N LEU A 548 -14.70 19.04 -18.26
CA LEU A 548 -15.84 18.63 -17.44
C LEU A 548 -17.03 19.60 -17.52
N GLY A 549 -16.88 20.70 -18.27
CA GLY A 549 -17.92 21.72 -18.47
C GLY A 549 -17.99 22.79 -17.37
N PHE A 550 -16.92 22.97 -16.60
CA PHE A 550 -16.74 24.14 -15.75
C PHE A 550 -16.13 25.30 -16.53
N THR A 551 -16.25 26.50 -15.97
CA THR A 551 -15.68 27.76 -16.47
C THR A 551 -15.00 28.49 -15.32
N SER A 552 -14.19 29.50 -15.61
CA SER A 552 -13.56 30.33 -14.56
C SER A 552 -14.58 30.97 -13.60
N ASP A 553 -15.81 31.23 -14.07
CA ASP A 553 -16.90 31.76 -13.24
C ASP A 553 -17.38 30.77 -12.15
N ASP A 554 -17.06 29.49 -12.28
CA ASP A 554 -17.40 28.46 -11.30
C ASP A 554 -16.39 28.36 -10.14
N ILE A 555 -15.19 28.95 -10.29
CA ILE A 555 -14.10 28.84 -9.31
C ILE A 555 -14.50 29.34 -7.92
N PRO A 556 -15.20 30.48 -7.75
CA PRO A 556 -15.65 30.90 -6.43
C PRO A 556 -16.53 29.85 -5.73
N ALA A 557 -17.44 29.20 -6.47
CA ALA A 557 -18.30 28.16 -5.91
C ALA A 557 -17.53 26.88 -5.57
N LEU A 558 -16.53 26.53 -6.39
CA LEU A 558 -15.62 25.40 -6.13
C LEU A 558 -14.79 25.62 -4.86
N VAL A 559 -14.27 26.84 -4.65
CA VAL A 559 -13.55 27.20 -3.42
C VAL A 559 -14.47 27.11 -2.22
N GLU A 560 -15.66 27.74 -2.27
CA GLU A 560 -16.61 27.72 -1.15
C GLU A 560 -17.03 26.30 -0.77
N GLY A 561 -17.19 25.39 -1.72
CA GLY A 561 -17.50 24.00 -1.44
C GLY A 561 -16.31 23.16 -0.93
N THR A 562 -15.07 23.63 -1.10
CA THR A 562 -13.83 23.00 -0.58
C THR A 562 -13.58 23.35 0.88
N LEU A 563 -13.83 24.61 1.28
CA LEU A 563 -13.55 25.12 2.62
C LEU A 563 -14.12 24.28 3.78
N PRO A 564 -15.38 23.80 3.76
CA PRO A 564 -15.93 23.02 4.87
C PRO A 564 -15.33 21.61 5.00
N GLN A 565 -14.49 21.16 4.06
CA GLN A 565 -13.94 19.79 4.00
C GLN A 565 -12.74 19.58 4.95
N HIS A 566 -12.86 20.08 6.19
CA HIS A 566 -11.81 20.10 7.22
C HIS A 566 -11.15 18.74 7.49
N ARG A 567 -11.89 17.64 7.31
CA ARG A 567 -11.37 16.28 7.52
C ARG A 567 -10.16 15.96 6.63
N VAL A 568 -10.14 16.52 5.42
CA VAL A 568 -9.09 16.26 4.42
C VAL A 568 -8.20 17.48 4.23
N THR A 569 -8.75 18.70 4.19
CA THR A 569 -7.95 19.91 3.95
C THR A 569 -6.95 20.20 5.06
N LYS A 570 -7.24 19.83 6.32
CA LYS A 570 -6.30 19.97 7.44
C LYS A 570 -5.16 18.94 7.46
N LEU A 571 -5.19 17.95 6.57
CA LEU A 571 -4.14 16.94 6.43
C LEU A 571 -3.12 17.30 5.35
N ALA A 572 -3.33 18.41 4.62
CA ALA A 572 -2.36 18.90 3.68
C ALA A 572 -1.03 19.21 4.40
N PRO A 573 0.12 18.84 3.83
CA PRO A 573 1.43 19.15 4.43
C PRO A 573 1.78 20.64 4.35
N ARG A 574 0.98 21.41 3.60
CA ARG A 574 1.10 22.86 3.41
C ARG A 574 -0.28 23.47 3.59
N GLU A 575 -0.36 24.51 4.42
CA GLU A 575 -1.60 25.28 4.59
C GLU A 575 -1.97 26.01 3.29
N GLN A 576 -3.27 26.27 3.13
CA GLN A 576 -3.83 26.86 1.93
C GLN A 576 -4.88 27.92 2.27
N SER A 577 -4.74 29.11 1.70
CA SER A 577 -5.74 30.18 1.76
C SER A 577 -6.87 29.98 0.74
N LYS A 578 -7.92 30.82 0.80
CA LYS A 578 -8.98 30.84 -0.22
C LYS A 578 -8.39 31.16 -1.60
N GLU A 579 -7.46 32.10 -1.65
CA GLU A 579 -6.76 32.55 -2.85
C GLU A 579 -5.87 31.44 -3.41
N GLU A 580 -5.15 30.70 -2.55
CA GLU A 580 -4.36 29.55 -2.99
C GLU A 580 -5.25 28.44 -3.57
N LEU A 581 -6.40 28.16 -2.95
CA LEU A 581 -7.38 27.22 -3.51
C LEU A 581 -7.92 27.69 -4.87
N ALA A 582 -8.21 28.99 -5.02
CA ALA A 582 -8.65 29.55 -6.30
C ALA A 582 -7.60 29.35 -7.40
N HIS A 583 -6.33 29.68 -7.13
CA HIS A 583 -5.24 29.44 -8.07
C HIS A 583 -5.09 27.96 -8.44
N LEU A 584 -5.26 27.05 -7.48
CA LEU A 584 -5.22 25.61 -7.78
C LEU A 584 -6.34 25.19 -8.76
N PHE A 585 -7.54 25.75 -8.64
CA PHE A 585 -8.60 25.53 -9.63
C PHE A 585 -8.29 26.18 -10.97
N GLU A 586 -7.75 27.42 -10.98
CA GLU A 586 -7.33 28.11 -12.22
C GLU A 586 -6.28 27.30 -12.99
N TYR A 587 -5.26 26.80 -12.31
CA TYR A 587 -4.24 25.92 -12.90
C TYR A 587 -4.76 24.55 -13.32
N SER A 588 -5.98 24.19 -12.92
CA SER A 588 -6.65 22.94 -13.27
C SER A 588 -7.73 23.13 -14.35
N MET A 589 -7.97 24.37 -14.84
CA MET A 589 -8.92 24.61 -15.93
C MET A 589 -8.51 23.86 -17.19
N THR A 590 -7.21 23.88 -17.51
CA THR A 590 -6.58 23.11 -18.60
C THR A 590 -5.33 22.41 -18.07
N VAL A 591 -5.17 21.12 -18.37
CA VAL A 591 -4.07 20.27 -17.86
C VAL A 591 -2.98 20.01 -18.90
N TYR A 592 -3.34 19.88 -20.19
CA TYR A 592 -2.42 19.69 -21.34
C TYR A 592 -2.55 20.79 -22.37
#